data_AF-W2YNN9-F1
#
_entry.id   AF-W2YNN9-F1
#
_cell.length_a   1.000
_cell.length_b   1.000
_cell.length_c   1.000
_cell.angle_alpha   90.00
_cell.angle_beta   90.00
_cell.angle_gamma   90.00
#
_symmetry.space_group_name_H-M   'P 1'
#
loop_
_entity.id
_entity.type
_entity.pdbx_description
1 polymer ?
#
loop_
_entity_poly.entity_id
_entity_poly.type
_entity_poly.pdbx_seq_one_letter_code
_entity_poly.pdbx_strand_id
1 'polypeptide(L)'
;MLDGADTGECTEPTDFDLLLPFCKAVIPYTACLPRYQSLWYNHSALSKDRFVEQMFTKLVIQRKIYETNSTMADDDTDEWGGSKSITPRFTDNPDCENAFRNYFCWLNFPRCDTEGRSLLLCRSVCENFMTACQYSSDLWRCGDPKYVNARSAEISTTWVNQKLVYYRAPYPGSPFKDNAVDPDTDKPLVVCTPSLENIAQSNFVHISRVGLAFLAVVLWFVL
;
A
#
# COMPACT_ATOMS: atom_id res chain seq x y z
N MET A 1 27.76 -4.80 -2.16
CA MET A 1 27.15 -3.73 -2.95
C MET A 1 26.63 -4.39 -4.21
N LEU A 2 25.33 -4.72 -4.25
CA LEU A 2 24.70 -5.11 -5.51
C LEU A 2 24.30 -3.78 -6.14
N ASP A 3 25.21 -3.23 -6.94
CA ASP A 3 24.91 -2.06 -7.78
C ASP A 3 23.83 -2.51 -8.76
N GLY A 4 22.57 -2.23 -8.39
CA GLY A 4 21.44 -2.36 -9.29
C GLY A 4 21.74 -1.50 -10.50
N ALA A 5 21.59 -2.08 -11.70
CA ALA A 5 21.61 -1.30 -12.92
C ALA A 5 20.69 -0.08 -12.76
N ASP A 6 21.07 1.04 -13.35
CA ASP A 6 20.30 2.28 -13.34
C ASP A 6 18.99 2.09 -14.15
N THR A 7 18.01 1.42 -13.52
CA THR A 7 16.77 0.96 -14.16
C THR A 7 15.69 2.03 -14.22
N GLY A 8 15.91 3.21 -13.64
CA GLY A 8 14.90 4.24 -13.60
C GLY A 8 15.43 5.64 -13.33
N GLU A 9 14.62 6.62 -13.68
CA GLU A 9 14.91 8.04 -13.49
C GLU A 9 13.80 8.68 -12.64
N CYS A 10 14.16 9.66 -11.84
CA CYS A 10 13.19 10.40 -11.03
C CYS A 10 12.48 11.43 -11.91
N THR A 11 11.16 11.28 -12.01
CA THR A 11 10.31 12.12 -12.85
C THR A 11 9.31 12.88 -11.99
N GLU A 12 9.11 14.15 -12.31
CA GLU A 12 8.19 15.03 -11.60
C GLU A 12 6.72 14.76 -11.97
N PRO A 13 5.77 15.04 -11.06
CA PRO A 13 4.34 14.84 -11.32
C PRO A 13 3.79 15.56 -12.55
N THR A 14 4.45 16.62 -13.01
CA THR A 14 4.07 17.38 -14.20
C THR A 14 4.07 16.55 -15.49
N ASP A 15 4.88 15.49 -15.54
CA ASP A 15 4.99 14.64 -16.73
C ASP A 15 4.10 13.38 -16.65
N PHE A 16 3.39 13.18 -15.54
CA PHE A 16 2.63 11.94 -15.29
C PHE A 16 1.37 11.81 -16.15
N ASP A 17 0.84 12.89 -16.71
CA ASP A 17 -0.38 12.85 -17.53
C ASP A 17 -0.24 11.92 -18.73
N LEU A 18 0.95 11.85 -19.32
CA LEU A 18 1.25 10.97 -20.45
C LEU A 18 1.94 9.67 -20.01
N LEU A 19 2.68 9.70 -18.91
CA LEU A 19 3.54 8.59 -18.48
C LEU A 19 2.81 7.58 -17.57
N LEU A 20 1.88 8.05 -16.72
CA LEU A 20 1.21 7.26 -15.68
C LEU A 20 -0.31 7.47 -15.66
N PRO A 21 -1.04 7.24 -16.77
CA PRO A 21 -2.48 7.48 -16.83
C PRO A 21 -3.29 6.81 -15.70
N PHE A 22 -2.88 5.62 -15.24
CA PHE A 22 -3.54 4.90 -14.17
C PHE A 22 -3.04 5.33 -12.78
N CYS A 23 -1.73 5.30 -12.52
CA CYS A 23 -1.22 5.56 -11.17
C CYS A 23 -1.07 7.04 -10.79
N LYS A 24 -1.16 8.00 -11.72
CA LYS A 24 -1.03 9.43 -11.39
C LYS A 24 -2.00 9.92 -10.31
N ALA A 25 -3.19 9.31 -10.23
CA ALA A 25 -4.21 9.68 -9.27
C ALA A 25 -3.77 9.50 -7.80
N VAL A 26 -2.74 8.68 -7.56
CA VAL A 26 -2.30 8.30 -6.21
C VAL A 26 -0.83 8.63 -5.95
N ILE A 27 -0.12 9.19 -6.94
CA ILE A 27 1.31 9.51 -6.86
C ILE A 27 1.49 11.04 -6.92
N PRO A 28 1.46 11.75 -5.78
CA PRO A 28 1.59 13.21 -5.73
C PRO A 28 3.05 13.70 -5.64
N TYR A 29 4.04 12.82 -5.88
CA TYR A 29 5.45 13.07 -5.59
C TYR A 29 6.34 12.69 -6.79
N THR A 30 7.58 13.19 -6.79
CA THR A 30 8.62 12.76 -7.74
C THR A 30 8.86 11.27 -7.61
N ALA A 31 8.58 10.51 -8.67
CA ALA A 31 8.57 9.05 -8.65
C ALA A 31 9.68 8.49 -9.55
N CYS A 32 10.24 7.35 -9.15
CA CYS A 32 11.21 6.61 -9.95
C CYS A 32 10.48 5.83 -11.04
N LEU A 33 10.68 6.23 -12.30
CA LEU A 33 10.06 5.63 -13.47
C LEU A 33 11.09 4.83 -14.28
N PRO A 34 10.69 3.73 -14.95
CA PRO A 34 11.57 3.00 -15.85
C PRO A 34 12.15 3.91 -16.93
N ARG A 35 13.49 3.92 -17.04
CA ARG A 35 14.18 4.67 -18.08
C ARG A 35 14.06 3.92 -19.40
N TYR A 36 13.71 4.61 -20.48
CA TYR A 36 13.69 4.00 -21.80
C TYR A 36 15.08 3.43 -22.16
N GLN A 37 15.10 2.21 -22.69
CA GLN A 37 16.32 1.56 -23.15
C GLN A 37 16.10 0.86 -24.49
N SER A 38 17.11 0.95 -25.36
CA SER A 38 17.06 0.39 -26.73
C SER A 38 17.01 -1.13 -26.77
N LEU A 39 17.56 -1.80 -25.75
CA LEU A 39 17.58 -3.27 -25.65
C LEU A 39 16.18 -3.85 -25.33
N TRP A 40 15.37 -3.10 -24.59
CA TRP A 40 14.01 -3.52 -24.20
C TRP A 40 13.03 -2.37 -24.44
N TYR A 41 12.55 -2.26 -25.68
CA TYR A 41 11.64 -1.20 -26.13
C TYR A 41 10.32 -1.11 -25.31
N ASN A 42 9.90 -2.21 -24.70
CA ASN A 42 8.73 -2.26 -23.81
C ASN A 42 9.02 -1.77 -22.38
N HIS A 43 10.28 -1.48 -22.05
CA HIS A 43 10.68 -0.96 -20.74
C HIS A 43 10.50 0.56 -20.70
N SER A 44 9.24 0.99 -20.57
CA SER A 44 8.86 2.40 -20.44
C SER A 44 7.92 2.60 -19.26
N ALA A 45 7.82 3.83 -18.76
CA ALA A 45 6.87 4.21 -17.72
C ALA A 45 5.42 3.86 -18.11
N LEU A 46 5.00 4.24 -19.32
CA LEU A 46 3.66 3.97 -19.82
C LEU A 46 3.35 2.46 -19.92
N SER A 47 4.31 1.68 -20.43
CA SER A 47 4.13 0.22 -20.51
C SER A 47 4.01 -0.41 -19.12
N LYS A 48 4.79 0.07 -18.14
CA LYS A 48 4.71 -0.41 -16.76
C LYS A 48 3.39 0.01 -16.11
N ASP A 49 2.93 1.23 -16.30
CA ASP A 49 1.66 1.73 -15.75
C ASP A 49 0.47 0.94 -16.31
N ARG A 50 0.46 0.65 -17.61
CA ARG A 50 -0.53 -0.25 -18.22
C ARG A 50 -0.50 -1.66 -17.66
N PHE A 51 0.70 -2.21 -17.43
CA PHE A 51 0.82 -3.52 -16.78
C PHE A 51 0.24 -3.49 -15.37
N VAL A 52 0.51 -2.42 -14.61
CA VAL A 52 -0.02 -2.21 -13.26
C VAL A 52 -1.55 -2.12 -13.29
N GLU A 53 -2.12 -1.34 -14.21
CA GLU A 53 -3.58 -1.24 -14.41
C GLU A 53 -4.22 -2.58 -14.75
N GLN A 54 -3.66 -3.30 -15.72
CA GLN A 54 -4.16 -4.60 -16.16
C GLN A 54 -4.11 -5.64 -15.04
N MET A 55 -3.00 -5.69 -14.30
CA MET A 55 -2.84 -6.63 -13.19
C MET A 55 -3.77 -6.27 -12.02
N PHE A 56 -3.87 -4.98 -11.67
CA PHE A 56 -4.82 -4.51 -10.66
C PHE A 56 -6.25 -4.92 -11.02
N THR A 57 -6.68 -4.59 -12.24
CA THR A 57 -8.02 -4.87 -12.74
C THR A 57 -8.30 -6.36 -12.73
N LYS A 58 -7.35 -7.17 -13.22
CA LYS A 58 -7.45 -8.63 -13.21
C LYS A 58 -7.63 -9.16 -11.79
N LEU A 59 -6.78 -8.75 -10.85
CA LEU A 59 -6.81 -9.25 -9.47
C LEU A 59 -8.12 -8.87 -8.75
N VAL A 60 -8.56 -7.62 -8.88
CA VAL A 60 -9.81 -7.15 -8.27
C VAL A 60 -11.02 -7.88 -8.86
N ILE A 61 -11.10 -8.00 -10.19
CA ILE A 61 -12.21 -8.71 -10.85
C ILE A 61 -12.22 -10.18 -10.45
N GLN A 62 -11.08 -10.86 -10.51
CA GLN A 62 -10.99 -12.26 -10.09
C GLN A 62 -11.45 -12.43 -8.65
N ARG A 63 -11.03 -11.53 -7.75
CA ARG A 63 -11.42 -11.63 -6.35
C ARG A 63 -12.92 -11.44 -6.13
N LYS A 64 -13.51 -10.44 -6.79
CA LYS A 64 -14.97 -10.23 -6.77
C LYS A 64 -15.72 -11.44 -7.31
N ILE A 65 -15.27 -12.05 -8.40
CA ILE A 65 -15.89 -13.26 -8.97
C ILE A 65 -15.94 -14.39 -7.92
N TYR A 66 -14.83 -14.65 -7.22
CA TYR A 66 -14.81 -15.67 -6.16
C TYR A 66 -15.72 -15.29 -4.99
N GLU A 67 -15.65 -14.04 -4.53
CA GLU A 67 -16.45 -13.54 -3.40
C GLU A 67 -17.97 -13.54 -3.67
N THR A 68 -18.40 -13.46 -4.94
CA THR A 68 -19.82 -13.52 -5.34
C THR A 68 -20.26 -14.88 -5.86
N ASN A 69 -19.41 -15.89 -5.83
CA ASN A 69 -19.74 -17.21 -6.39
C ASN A 69 -20.69 -17.98 -5.46
N SER A 70 -21.94 -18.16 -5.89
CA SER A 70 -22.96 -18.86 -5.10
C SER A 70 -22.61 -20.33 -4.85
N THR A 71 -21.97 -21.01 -5.81
CA THR A 71 -21.60 -22.43 -5.64
C THR A 71 -20.59 -22.60 -4.52
N MET A 72 -19.59 -21.71 -4.47
CA MET A 72 -18.59 -21.73 -3.41
C MET A 72 -19.18 -21.38 -2.04
N ALA A 73 -20.14 -20.46 -2.02
CA ALA A 73 -20.88 -20.12 -0.80
C ALA A 73 -21.77 -21.28 -0.31
N ASP A 74 -22.46 -21.97 -1.22
CA ASP A 74 -23.36 -23.09 -0.92
C ASP A 74 -22.57 -24.32 -0.41
N ASP A 75 -21.39 -24.56 -0.98
CA ASP A 75 -20.52 -25.69 -0.64
C ASP A 75 -19.58 -25.42 0.55
N ASP A 76 -19.57 -24.20 1.12
CA ASP A 76 -18.60 -23.73 2.12
C ASP A 76 -17.14 -23.98 1.70
N THR A 77 -16.86 -23.70 0.41
CA THR A 77 -15.55 -23.94 -0.21
C THR A 77 -14.80 -22.64 -0.55
N ASP A 78 -13.48 -22.65 -0.34
CA ASP A 78 -12.60 -21.55 -0.74
C ASP A 78 -12.15 -21.68 -2.20
N GLU A 79 -11.40 -20.68 -2.70
CA GLU A 79 -10.87 -20.64 -4.07
C GLU A 79 -9.90 -21.79 -4.42
N TRP A 80 -9.51 -22.60 -3.44
CA TRP A 80 -8.67 -23.79 -3.60
C TRP A 80 -9.43 -25.10 -3.34
N GLY A 81 -10.75 -25.04 -3.10
CA GLY A 81 -11.59 -26.20 -2.78
C GLY A 81 -11.45 -26.70 -1.34
N GLY A 82 -10.91 -25.89 -0.43
CA GLY A 82 -10.84 -26.17 1.01
C GLY A 82 -12.13 -25.82 1.74
N SER A 83 -12.40 -26.43 2.89
CA SER A 83 -13.60 -26.20 3.71
C SER A 83 -13.52 -24.90 4.52
N LYS A 84 -13.61 -23.75 3.84
CA LYS A 84 -13.61 -22.42 4.45
C LYS A 84 -14.52 -21.48 3.68
N SER A 85 -15.35 -20.74 4.41
CA SER A 85 -16.16 -19.68 3.84
C SER A 85 -15.31 -18.55 3.26
N ILE A 86 -15.72 -18.07 2.08
CA ILE A 86 -15.10 -16.91 1.45
C ILE A 86 -15.51 -15.66 2.23
N THR A 87 -14.53 -14.94 2.76
CA THR A 87 -14.78 -13.59 3.31
C THR A 87 -14.82 -12.58 2.16
N PRO A 88 -15.93 -11.84 1.96
CA PRO A 88 -15.96 -10.74 1.02
C PRO A 88 -15.05 -9.61 1.51
N ARG A 89 -14.16 -9.12 0.64
CA ARG A 89 -13.20 -8.06 0.95
C ARG A 89 -13.22 -6.96 -0.10
N PHE A 90 -13.45 -7.31 -1.36
CA PHE A 90 -13.50 -6.40 -2.50
C PHE A 90 -14.93 -6.17 -2.97
N THR A 91 -15.84 -7.13 -2.76
CA THR A 91 -17.27 -6.91 -3.01
C THR A 91 -17.81 -5.83 -2.07
N ASP A 92 -18.39 -4.78 -2.63
CA ASP A 92 -18.99 -3.62 -1.92
C ASP A 92 -18.05 -2.90 -0.93
N ASN A 93 -16.73 -3.00 -1.12
CA ASN A 93 -15.73 -2.34 -0.29
C ASN A 93 -14.76 -1.49 -1.14
N PRO A 94 -15.17 -0.26 -1.51
CA PRO A 94 -14.33 0.64 -2.30
C PRO A 94 -13.04 1.04 -1.56
N ASP A 95 -13.01 1.01 -0.23
CA ASP A 95 -11.83 1.35 0.56
C ASP A 95 -10.73 0.31 0.38
N CYS A 96 -11.08 -0.99 0.33
CA CYS A 96 -10.12 -2.04 0.03
C CYS A 96 -9.55 -1.92 -1.39
N GLU A 97 -10.41 -1.65 -2.39
CA GLU A 97 -9.96 -1.43 -3.78
C GLU A 97 -9.01 -0.24 -3.90
N ASN A 98 -9.35 0.88 -3.25
CA ASN A 98 -8.52 2.08 -3.23
C ASN A 98 -7.20 1.83 -2.49
N ALA A 99 -7.23 1.16 -1.33
CA ALA A 99 -6.02 0.82 -0.59
C ALA A 99 -5.12 -0.13 -1.38
N PHE A 100 -5.70 -1.10 -2.10
CA PHE A 100 -4.94 -2.00 -2.97
C PHE A 100 -4.33 -1.24 -4.16
N ARG A 101 -5.08 -0.33 -4.80
CA ARG A 101 -4.57 0.52 -5.87
C ARG A 101 -3.38 1.36 -5.40
N ASN A 102 -3.54 2.01 -4.25
CA ASN A 102 -2.49 2.83 -3.63
C ASN A 102 -1.23 1.99 -3.37
N TYR A 103 -1.39 0.86 -2.68
CA TYR A 103 -0.29 -0.08 -2.41
C TYR A 103 0.41 -0.54 -3.69
N PHE A 104 -0.36 -0.95 -4.70
CA PHE A 104 0.19 -1.50 -5.92
C PHE A 104 0.89 -0.45 -6.79
N CYS A 105 0.36 0.78 -6.85
CA CYS A 105 1.02 1.90 -7.52
C CYS A 105 2.30 2.35 -6.81
N TRP A 106 2.27 2.53 -5.49
CA TRP A 106 3.43 2.96 -4.71
C TRP A 106 4.56 1.93 -4.69
N LEU A 107 4.21 0.63 -4.74
CA LEU A 107 5.18 -0.45 -4.92
C LEU A 107 5.91 -0.37 -6.27
N ASN A 108 5.19 0.00 -7.34
CA ASN A 108 5.73 0.03 -8.70
C ASN A 108 6.41 1.35 -9.05
N PHE A 109 6.00 2.45 -8.41
CA PHE A 109 6.49 3.80 -8.67
C PHE A 109 6.88 4.45 -7.33
N PRO A 110 8.01 4.00 -6.76
CA PRO A 110 8.48 4.49 -5.48
C PRO A 110 8.87 5.96 -5.56
N ARG A 111 8.74 6.66 -4.44
CA ARG A 111 9.16 8.06 -4.29
C ARG A 111 10.68 8.17 -4.40
N CYS A 112 11.16 9.27 -4.98
CA CYS A 112 12.57 9.63 -4.96
C CYS A 112 12.91 10.54 -3.76
N ASP A 113 14.12 10.37 -3.23
CA ASP A 113 14.73 11.35 -2.33
C ASP A 113 15.40 12.50 -3.12
N THR A 114 15.96 13.47 -2.40
CA THR A 114 16.65 14.62 -2.99
C THR A 114 17.94 14.25 -3.74
N GLU A 115 18.47 13.05 -3.53
CA GLU A 115 19.63 12.51 -4.24
C GLU A 115 19.23 11.70 -5.47
N GLY A 116 17.93 11.65 -5.81
CA GLY A 116 17.42 10.90 -6.96
C GLY A 116 17.37 9.39 -6.73
N ARG A 117 17.40 8.92 -5.47
CA ARG A 117 17.31 7.50 -5.14
C ARG A 117 15.87 7.12 -4.83
N SER A 118 15.43 5.97 -5.31
CA SER A 118 14.13 5.42 -4.97
C SER A 118 14.07 4.95 -3.51
N LEU A 119 12.92 5.16 -2.88
CA LEU A 119 12.68 4.86 -1.48
C LEU A 119 11.87 3.59 -1.31
N LEU A 120 12.19 2.83 -0.26
CA LEU A 120 11.42 1.68 0.20
C LEU A 120 9.98 2.07 0.54
N LEU A 121 9.06 1.10 0.50
CA LEU A 121 7.66 1.33 0.86
C LEU A 121 7.52 1.59 2.38
N CYS A 122 6.64 2.51 2.75
CA CYS A 122 6.34 2.76 4.16
C CYS A 122 5.53 1.59 4.73
N ARG A 123 5.81 1.23 6.00
CA ARG A 123 5.07 0.18 6.72
C ARG A 123 3.57 0.46 6.78
N SER A 124 3.21 1.73 6.98
CA SER A 124 1.84 2.20 7.03
C SER A 124 1.04 1.87 5.76
N VAL A 125 1.68 1.74 4.61
CA VAL A 125 0.99 1.33 3.37
C VAL A 125 0.50 -0.10 3.49
N CYS A 126 1.39 -1.01 3.90
CA CYS A 126 1.04 -2.41 4.07
C CYS A 126 -0.05 -2.56 5.14
N GLU A 127 0.08 -1.87 6.27
CA GLU A 127 -0.92 -1.91 7.34
C GLU A 127 -2.27 -1.32 6.92
N ASN A 128 -2.27 -0.22 6.14
CA ASN A 128 -3.48 0.37 5.60
C ASN A 128 -4.19 -0.58 4.62
N PHE A 129 -3.45 -1.21 3.71
CA PHE A 129 -4.02 -2.22 2.80
C PHE A 129 -4.63 -3.39 3.58
N MET A 130 -3.90 -3.92 4.56
CA MET A 130 -4.40 -5.02 5.38
C MET A 130 -5.65 -4.64 6.18
N THR A 131 -5.69 -3.41 6.70
CA THR A 131 -6.82 -2.90 7.50
C THR A 131 -8.05 -2.61 6.63
N ALA A 132 -7.90 -1.89 5.52
CA ALA A 132 -9.00 -1.54 4.62
C ALA A 132 -9.69 -2.78 4.02
N CYS A 133 -8.90 -3.82 3.75
CA CYS A 133 -9.39 -5.11 3.27
C CYS A 133 -9.73 -6.11 4.39
N GLN A 134 -9.73 -5.67 5.65
CA GLN A 134 -10.16 -6.45 6.82
C GLN A 134 -9.45 -7.81 6.93
N TYR A 135 -8.17 -7.87 6.59
CA TYR A 135 -7.37 -9.06 6.82
C TYR A 135 -7.16 -9.26 8.32
N SER A 136 -7.28 -10.51 8.77
CA SER A 136 -6.94 -10.86 10.14
C SER A 136 -5.47 -10.55 10.43
N SER A 137 -5.20 -10.04 11.64
CA SER A 137 -3.86 -9.55 12.04
C SER A 137 -2.74 -10.59 11.96
N ASP A 138 -3.06 -11.88 12.04
CA ASP A 138 -2.13 -13.00 11.87
C ASP A 138 -1.66 -13.19 10.41
N LEU A 139 -2.41 -12.64 9.44
CA LEU A 139 -2.04 -12.59 8.02
C LEU A 139 -1.22 -11.36 7.66
N TRP A 140 -1.09 -10.39 8.57
CA TRP A 140 -0.35 -9.19 8.28
C TRP A 140 1.13 -9.53 8.14
N ARG A 141 1.70 -9.14 7.00
CA ARG A 141 3.12 -9.35 6.69
C ARG A 141 3.85 -8.03 6.50
N CYS A 142 3.52 -7.07 7.36
CA CYS A 142 4.06 -5.72 7.37
C CYS A 142 5.17 -5.54 8.42
N GLY A 143 5.62 -6.63 9.07
CA GLY A 143 6.53 -6.60 10.21
C GLY A 143 8.02 -6.52 9.84
N ASP A 144 8.86 -7.07 10.70
CA ASP A 144 10.32 -7.02 10.55
C ASP A 144 10.82 -8.14 9.61
N PRO A 145 11.70 -7.84 8.64
CA PRO A 145 12.34 -8.85 7.79
C PRO A 145 13.00 -10.00 8.56
N LYS A 146 13.50 -9.76 9.78
CA LYS A 146 14.08 -10.82 10.64
C LYS A 146 13.07 -11.91 11.00
N TYR A 147 11.78 -11.60 10.91
CA TYR A 147 10.66 -12.52 11.11
C TYR A 147 9.91 -12.81 9.80
N VAL A 148 10.55 -12.61 8.64
CA VAL A 148 9.94 -12.78 7.31
C VAL A 148 8.68 -11.91 7.14
N ASN A 149 8.65 -10.81 7.90
CA ASN A 149 7.60 -9.81 8.07
C ASN A 149 6.38 -10.17 8.93
N ALA A 150 6.46 -11.18 9.79
CA ALA A 150 5.58 -11.25 10.96
C ALA A 150 5.98 -10.20 12.03
N ARG A 151 5.12 -9.98 13.03
CA ARG A 151 5.41 -9.10 14.19
C ARG A 151 6.33 -9.77 15.22
N SER A 152 6.37 -11.09 15.22
CA SER A 152 7.22 -11.91 16.08
C SER A 152 7.72 -13.12 15.29
N ALA A 153 8.74 -13.81 15.82
CA ALA A 153 9.18 -15.07 15.23
C ALA A 153 8.01 -16.06 15.21
N GLU A 154 7.63 -16.50 14.01
CA GLU A 154 6.68 -17.60 13.89
C GLU A 154 7.29 -18.88 14.49
N ILE A 155 6.48 -19.83 14.90
CA ILE A 155 6.92 -21.16 15.37
C ILE A 155 6.66 -22.15 14.23
N SER A 156 7.69 -22.78 13.67
CA SER A 156 7.57 -23.75 12.60
C SER A 156 7.10 -25.04 13.22
N THR A 157 6.03 -25.57 12.65
CA THR A 157 5.51 -26.89 12.98
C THR A 157 5.95 -27.93 11.95
N THR A 158 6.64 -27.50 10.87
CA THR A 158 7.00 -28.36 9.75
C THR A 158 8.46 -28.81 9.86
N TRP A 159 8.62 -30.13 9.99
CA TRP A 159 9.90 -30.80 10.13
C TRP A 159 10.28 -31.49 8.82
N VAL A 160 11.33 -31.01 8.14
CA VAL A 160 11.84 -31.64 6.91
C VAL A 160 13.33 -31.93 7.10
N ASN A 161 13.76 -33.17 6.86
CA ASN A 161 15.16 -33.58 6.99
C ASN A 161 15.81 -33.18 8.33
N GLN A 162 15.09 -33.40 9.43
CA GLN A 162 15.55 -33.04 10.79
C GLN A 162 15.81 -31.56 11.03
N LYS A 163 15.27 -30.68 10.19
CA LYS A 163 15.32 -29.23 10.36
C LYS A 163 13.92 -28.65 10.34
N LEU A 164 13.70 -27.68 11.20
CA LEU A 164 12.53 -26.81 11.11
C LEU A 164 12.67 -25.99 9.84
N VAL A 165 11.75 -26.19 8.89
CA VAL A 165 11.73 -25.38 7.67
C VAL A 165 10.79 -24.22 7.90
N TYR A 166 11.36 -23.01 7.83
CA TYR A 166 10.62 -21.78 7.61
C TYR A 166 10.96 -21.32 6.20
N TYR A 167 10.05 -21.53 5.26
CA TYR A 167 10.18 -20.90 3.96
C TYR A 167 8.90 -20.14 3.65
N ARG A 168 8.97 -18.82 3.82
CA ARG A 168 7.98 -17.89 3.31
C ARG A 168 8.74 -16.82 2.54
N ALA A 169 8.25 -16.48 1.36
CA ALA A 169 8.86 -15.41 0.58
C ALA A 169 8.59 -14.06 1.27
N PRO A 170 9.49 -13.07 1.14
CA PRO A 170 9.20 -11.71 1.57
C PRO A 170 7.90 -11.20 0.96
N TYR A 171 7.09 -10.52 1.76
CA TYR A 171 5.88 -9.87 1.27
C TYR A 171 6.25 -8.77 0.25
N PRO A 172 5.48 -8.55 -0.82
CA PRO A 172 5.84 -7.53 -1.81
C PRO A 172 5.98 -6.14 -1.15
N GLY A 173 7.01 -5.39 -1.54
CA GLY A 173 7.36 -4.12 -0.91
C GLY A 173 8.23 -4.23 0.35
N SER A 174 8.46 -5.44 0.86
CA SER A 174 9.45 -5.67 1.91
C SER A 174 10.88 -5.46 1.39
N PRO A 175 11.79 -4.87 2.20
CA PRO A 175 11.59 -4.42 3.58
C PRO A 175 10.80 -3.11 3.65
N PHE A 176 9.93 -3.00 4.66
CA PHE A 176 9.21 -1.76 4.96
C PHE A 176 10.01 -0.86 5.88
N LYS A 177 9.82 0.44 5.71
CA LYS A 177 10.40 1.47 6.58
C LYS A 177 9.32 2.29 7.25
N ASP A 178 9.55 2.73 8.48
CA ASP A 178 8.58 3.55 9.19
C ASP A 178 8.68 5.02 8.75
N ASN A 179 7.55 5.71 8.78
CA ASN A 179 7.53 7.16 8.59
C ASN A 179 8.30 7.83 9.72
N ALA A 180 8.92 8.97 9.42
CA ALA A 180 9.69 9.74 10.37
C ALA A 180 9.32 11.23 10.27
N VAL A 181 9.50 11.93 11.38
CA VAL A 181 9.36 13.38 11.48
C VAL A 181 10.67 13.95 12.03
N ASP A 182 10.98 15.17 11.63
CA ASP A 182 12.10 15.93 12.14
C ASP A 182 11.82 16.29 13.61
N PRO A 183 12.72 15.94 14.56
CA PRO A 183 12.45 16.12 15.99
C PRO A 183 12.39 17.59 16.43
N ASP A 184 13.02 18.49 15.67
CA ASP A 184 13.11 19.91 16.03
C ASP A 184 11.98 20.73 15.41
N THR A 185 11.53 20.33 14.21
CA THR A 185 10.54 21.09 13.43
C THR A 185 9.17 20.40 13.31
N ASP A 186 9.06 19.15 13.77
CA ASP A 186 7.86 18.28 13.64
C ASP A 186 7.40 18.09 12.18
N LYS A 187 8.29 18.36 11.22
CA LYS A 187 7.98 18.24 9.79
C LYS A 187 8.21 16.80 9.33
N PRO A 188 7.32 16.25 8.48
CA PRO A 188 7.54 14.96 7.83
C PRO A 188 8.89 14.85 7.11
N LEU A 189 9.61 13.75 7.33
CA LEU A 189 10.84 13.41 6.61
C LEU A 189 10.55 12.45 5.46
N VAL A 190 11.24 12.68 4.34
CA VAL A 190 11.13 11.85 3.12
C VAL A 190 12.01 10.61 3.27
N VAL A 191 11.48 9.57 3.93
CA VAL A 191 12.25 8.37 4.28
C VAL A 191 11.76 7.08 3.63
N CYS A 192 10.52 7.07 3.15
CA CYS A 192 9.85 5.92 2.54
C CYS A 192 8.72 6.37 1.58
N THR A 193 8.04 5.42 0.94
CA THR A 193 6.97 5.66 -0.04
C THR A 193 5.59 5.21 0.47
N PRO A 194 4.56 6.08 0.50
CA PRO A 194 4.65 7.53 0.49
C PRO A 194 5.02 8.02 1.88
N SER A 195 6.01 8.90 1.95
CA SER A 195 6.25 9.68 3.17
C SER A 195 5.05 10.57 3.47
N LEU A 196 4.88 10.98 4.73
CA LEU A 196 3.83 11.91 5.15
C LEU A 196 3.95 13.30 4.51
N GLU A 197 5.08 13.64 3.89
CA GLU A 197 5.23 14.90 3.16
C GLU A 197 4.39 14.88 1.87
N ASN A 198 3.65 15.97 1.62
CA ASN A 198 2.69 16.15 0.51
C ASN A 198 1.41 15.32 0.61
N ILE A 199 1.16 14.63 1.73
CA ILE A 199 -0.19 14.15 2.04
C ILE A 199 -1.03 15.39 2.36
N ALA A 200 -2.18 15.54 1.70
CA ALA A 200 -3.13 16.59 2.02
C ALA A 200 -3.42 16.54 3.52
N GLN A 201 -3.01 17.58 4.25
CA GLN A 201 -3.51 17.79 5.60
C GLN A 201 -5.03 17.89 5.46
N SER A 202 -5.73 16.84 5.89
CA SER A 202 -7.16 16.95 6.14
C SER A 202 -7.31 18.18 7.03
N ASN A 203 -7.96 19.22 6.51
CA ASN A 203 -8.41 20.34 7.31
C ASN A 203 -9.41 19.77 8.30
N PHE A 204 -8.92 19.19 9.40
CA PHE A 204 -9.69 19.09 10.62
C PHE A 204 -9.99 20.54 10.96
N VAL A 205 -11.21 20.93 10.62
CA VAL A 205 -11.84 22.14 11.12
C VAL A 205 -11.64 22.06 12.63
N HIS A 206 -10.69 22.84 13.14
CA HIS A 206 -10.60 23.14 14.54
C HIS A 206 -11.94 23.81 14.88
N ILE A 207 -12.90 23.01 15.36
CA ILE A 207 -14.05 23.53 16.07
C ILE A 207 -13.44 24.18 17.30
N SER A 208 -13.15 25.48 17.16
CA SER A 208 -12.63 26.30 18.24
C SER A 208 -13.55 26.13 19.44
N ARG A 209 -12.97 25.82 20.61
CA ARG A 209 -13.67 25.72 21.90
C ARG A 209 -14.54 26.95 22.23
N VAL A 210 -14.32 28.06 21.52
CA VAL A 210 -15.14 29.29 21.58
C VAL A 210 -16.57 29.07 21.10
N GLY A 211 -16.83 28.20 20.12
CA GLY A 211 -18.18 27.93 19.59
C GLY A 211 -19.09 27.18 20.58
N LEU A 212 -18.51 26.28 21.39
CA LEU A 212 -19.23 25.55 22.43
C LEU A 212 -19.58 26.44 23.64
N ALA A 213 -18.76 27.45 23.93
CA ALA A 213 -19.05 28.41 25.01
C ALA A 213 -20.23 29.33 24.67
N PHE A 214 -20.37 29.75 23.40
CA PHE A 214 -21.50 30.59 22.98
C PHE A 214 -22.85 29.86 23.02
N LEU A 215 -22.88 28.58 22.63
CA LEU A 215 -24.11 27.77 22.74
C LEU A 215 -24.52 27.54 24.20
N ALA A 216 -23.56 27.33 25.10
CA ALA A 216 -23.84 27.17 26.53
C ALA A 216 -24.39 28.45 27.17
N VAL A 217 -23.89 29.63 26.77
CA VAL A 217 -24.39 30.92 27.28
C VAL A 217 -25.79 31.23 26.75
N VAL A 218 -26.08 30.96 25.47
CA VAL A 218 -27.43 31.17 24.92
C VAL A 218 -28.46 30.24 25.55
N LEU A 219 -28.10 28.98 25.83
CA LEU A 219 -28.97 28.04 26.55
C LEU A 219 -29.22 28.43 28.02
N TRP A 220 -28.33 29.23 28.63
CA TRP A 220 -28.49 29.72 30.00
C TRP A 220 -29.36 30.97 30.11
N PHE A 221 -29.56 31.72 29.02
CA PHE A 221 -30.42 32.90 28.98
C PHE A 221 -31.87 32.60 28.55
N VAL A 222 -32.16 31.37 28.11
CA VAL A 222 -33.48 30.95 27.59
C VAL A 222 -34.22 30.00 28.56
N LEU A 223 -33.61 29.66 29.70
CA LEU A 223 -34.20 28.93 30.83
C LEU A 223 -34.41 29.88 32.01
#